data_AF-A0A1W2TPJ1-F1
#
_entry.id   AF-A0A1W2TPJ1-F1
#
_cell.length_a   1.000
_cell.length_b   1.000
_cell.length_c   1.000
_cell.angle_alpha   90.00
_cell.angle_beta   90.00
_cell.angle_gamma   90.00
#
_symmetry.space_group_name_H-M   'P 1'
#
loop_
_entity.id
_entity.type
_entity.pdbx_description
1 polymer ?
#
loop_
_entity_poly.entity_id
_entity_poly.type
_entity_poly.pdbx_seq_one_letter_code
_entity_poly.pdbx_strand_id
1 'polypeptide(L)'
;MKAAVLLSLAATAIAGCTPKYPTTTIAGIEVVDTQLVRDALSLIKNSGLNDYVVKHQIRSWLYGAQQLNNNATLKSLVDPEAQAITILLHDLGWDMSPDSAWTTKEFRFEIDSANGARSFVQNHPDGKRWSKAKVQQMWDAIALQGAYSLAAHKEPLVWGSIQGIAVDYRGAGVFGINQTIVDQVVAEFPNDDLLYGTNETFKWFCEYKPETTYDTWVEGWGTYFVEGYDATGHRQVDQFRTVF
;
A
#
# COMPACT_ATOMS: atom_id res chain seq x y z
N MET A 1 6.79 -34.72 16.16
CA MET A 1 6.23 -34.85 14.80
C MET A 1 4.89 -34.14 14.76
N LYS A 2 4.81 -32.93 14.19
CA LYS A 2 3.54 -32.24 13.94
C LYS A 2 3.36 -32.18 12.42
N ALA A 3 2.30 -32.81 11.94
CA ALA A 3 1.99 -32.94 10.53
C ALA A 3 1.60 -31.55 9.97
N ALA A 4 2.34 -31.10 8.96
CA ALA A 4 1.97 -29.94 8.16
C ALA A 4 0.84 -30.35 7.21
N VAL A 5 -0.33 -29.74 7.35
CA VAL A 5 -1.41 -29.86 6.37
C VAL A 5 -1.04 -28.98 5.18
N LEU A 6 -0.49 -29.60 4.15
CA LEU A 6 -0.30 -28.99 2.82
C LEU A 6 -1.67 -28.92 2.14
N LEU A 7 -2.36 -27.78 2.25
CA LEU A 7 -3.45 -27.47 1.32
C LEU A 7 -2.83 -27.15 -0.05
N SER A 8 -2.82 -28.15 -0.92
CA SER A 8 -2.56 -28.01 -2.35
C SER A 8 -3.75 -27.29 -3.00
N LEU A 9 -3.70 -25.96 -3.11
CA LEU A 9 -4.52 -25.23 -4.06
C LEU A 9 -3.95 -25.48 -5.46
N ALA A 10 -4.63 -26.34 -6.23
CA ALA A 10 -4.38 -26.48 -7.65
C ALA A 10 -4.78 -25.15 -8.34
N ALA A 11 -3.81 -24.26 -8.52
CA ALA A 11 -3.96 -23.13 -9.40
C ALA A 11 -3.98 -23.66 -10.84
N THR A 12 -5.15 -23.62 -11.47
CA THR A 12 -5.25 -23.73 -12.93
C THR A 12 -4.44 -22.58 -13.51
N ALA A 13 -3.25 -22.90 -14.03
CA ALA A 13 -2.42 -21.95 -14.76
C ALA A 13 -3.14 -21.56 -16.04
N ILE A 14 -3.97 -20.53 -15.98
CA ILE A 14 -4.27 -19.73 -17.15
C ILE A 14 -2.93 -19.07 -17.46
N ALA A 15 -2.29 -19.50 -18.56
CA ALA A 15 -1.14 -18.81 -19.10
C ALA A 15 -1.60 -17.41 -19.52
N GLY A 16 -1.60 -16.49 -18.54
CA GLY A 16 -1.85 -15.09 -18.78
C GLY A 16 -0.62 -14.53 -19.47
N CYS A 17 -0.76 -14.15 -20.74
CA CYS A 17 0.17 -13.19 -21.34
C CYS A 17 0.14 -11.94 -20.45
N THR A 18 1.15 -11.76 -19.59
CA THR A 18 1.36 -10.47 -18.94
C THR A 18 1.48 -9.44 -20.05
N PRO A 19 0.67 -8.36 -20.06
CA PRO A 19 0.76 -7.35 -21.10
C PRO A 19 2.20 -6.83 -21.17
N LYS A 20 2.76 -6.77 -22.37
CA LYS A 20 4.11 -6.22 -22.56
C LYS A 20 4.02 -4.70 -22.51
N TYR A 21 4.20 -4.16 -21.32
CA TYR A 21 4.27 -2.72 -21.11
C TYR A 21 5.66 -2.16 -21.46
N PRO A 22 5.76 -0.89 -21.88
CA PRO A 22 7.04 -0.18 -21.87
C PRO A 22 7.63 -0.18 -20.46
N THR A 23 8.96 -0.18 -20.38
CA THR A 23 9.71 -0.09 -19.12
C THR A 23 10.72 1.04 -19.16
N THR A 24 11.11 1.51 -17.98
CA THR A 24 12.22 2.45 -17.76
C THR A 24 13.05 1.96 -16.56
N THR A 25 14.11 2.69 -16.21
CA THR A 25 14.96 2.38 -15.05
C THR A 25 14.97 3.54 -14.07
N ILE A 26 14.68 3.26 -12.80
CA ILE A 26 14.74 4.22 -11.70
C ILE A 26 15.54 3.58 -10.56
N ALA A 27 16.56 4.28 -10.04
CA ALA A 27 17.47 3.76 -9.01
C ALA A 27 18.06 2.36 -9.33
N GLY A 28 18.34 2.10 -10.61
CA GLY A 28 18.86 0.80 -11.08
C GLY A 28 17.82 -0.32 -11.19
N ILE A 29 16.53 -0.03 -10.94
CA ILE A 29 15.44 -1.01 -11.00
C ILE A 29 14.64 -0.82 -12.30
N GLU A 30 14.45 -1.90 -13.07
CA GLU A 30 13.50 -1.90 -14.19
C GLU A 30 12.07 -1.80 -13.66
N VAL A 31 11.34 -0.78 -14.11
CA VAL A 31 9.95 -0.53 -13.72
C VAL A 31 9.07 -0.31 -14.93
N VAL A 32 7.77 -0.57 -14.78
CA VAL A 32 6.76 -0.30 -15.81
C VAL A 32 6.62 1.21 -16.06
N ASP A 33 6.51 1.63 -17.32
CA ASP A 33 6.50 3.04 -17.73
C ASP A 33 5.32 3.36 -18.67
N THR A 34 4.11 3.09 -18.19
CA THR A 34 2.88 3.46 -18.91
C THR A 34 2.46 4.89 -18.57
N GLN A 35 1.59 5.47 -19.39
CA GLN A 35 1.09 6.82 -19.13
C GLN A 35 0.33 6.89 -17.80
N LEU A 36 -0.48 5.88 -17.48
CA LEU A 36 -1.16 5.75 -16.19
C LEU A 36 -0.18 5.79 -15.00
N VAL A 37 0.98 5.13 -15.11
CA VAL A 37 2.01 5.12 -14.05
C VAL A 37 2.72 6.46 -13.95
N ARG A 38 3.04 7.11 -15.07
CA ARG A 38 3.61 8.46 -15.07
C ARG A 38 2.66 9.49 -14.45
N ASP A 39 1.37 9.37 -14.74
CA ASP A 39 0.36 10.28 -14.18
C ASP A 39 0.10 10.01 -12.70
N ALA A 40 0.20 8.76 -12.23
CA ALA A 40 0.19 8.45 -10.80
C ALA A 40 1.42 9.01 -10.06
N LEU A 41 2.62 8.89 -10.65
CA LEU A 41 3.84 9.51 -10.13
C LEU A 41 3.73 11.03 -10.07
N SER A 42 3.14 11.65 -11.11
CA SER A 42 2.88 13.08 -11.14
C SER A 42 1.88 13.47 -10.06
N LEU A 43 0.81 12.69 -9.88
CA LEU A 43 -0.20 12.94 -8.86
C LEU A 43 0.44 12.98 -7.47
N ILE A 44 1.17 11.94 -7.06
CA ILE A 44 1.72 11.88 -5.68
C ILE A 44 2.75 12.99 -5.41
N LYS A 45 3.48 13.45 -6.44
CA LYS A 45 4.43 14.55 -6.33
C LYS A 45 3.74 15.92 -6.23
N ASN A 46 2.49 16.03 -6.67
CA ASN A 46 1.75 17.29 -6.74
C ASN A 46 0.51 17.32 -5.82
N SER A 47 0.25 16.26 -5.05
CA SER A 47 -0.98 16.09 -4.24
C SER A 47 -0.88 16.66 -2.83
N GLY A 48 0.10 17.53 -2.53
CA GLY A 48 0.28 18.10 -1.19
C GLY A 48 0.83 17.14 -0.13
N LEU A 49 1.15 15.89 -0.52
CA LEU A 49 1.78 14.90 0.36
C LEU A 49 3.14 15.41 0.86
N ASN A 50 3.45 15.14 2.12
CA ASN A 50 4.77 15.38 2.66
C ASN A 50 5.83 14.55 1.93
N ASP A 51 7.04 15.08 1.82
CA ASP A 51 8.14 14.45 1.07
C ASP A 51 8.47 13.03 1.53
N TYR A 52 8.32 12.71 2.82
CA TYR A 52 8.56 11.34 3.33
C TYR A 52 7.55 10.34 2.77
N VAL A 53 6.30 10.75 2.52
CA VAL A 53 5.24 9.90 1.94
C VAL A 53 5.54 9.64 0.47
N VAL A 54 5.89 10.69 -0.28
CA VAL A 54 6.23 10.54 -1.71
C VAL A 54 7.45 9.64 -1.88
N LYS A 55 8.50 9.82 -1.07
CA LYS A 55 9.66 8.94 -1.07
C LYS A 55 9.27 7.50 -0.69
N HIS A 56 8.44 7.31 0.35
CA HIS A 56 7.94 5.99 0.76
C HIS A 56 7.18 5.26 -0.36
N GLN A 57 6.25 5.95 -1.04
CA GLN A 57 5.48 5.40 -2.14
C GLN A 57 6.38 4.99 -3.31
N ILE A 58 7.38 5.82 -3.65
CA ILE A 58 8.34 5.50 -4.70
C ILE A 58 9.21 4.31 -4.30
N ARG A 59 9.83 4.30 -3.11
CA ARG A 59 10.65 3.17 -2.64
C ARG A 59 9.87 1.86 -2.62
N SER A 60 8.65 1.89 -2.09
CA SER A 60 7.74 0.75 -2.05
C SER A 60 7.45 0.21 -3.46
N TRP A 61 7.23 1.10 -4.43
CA TRP A 61 7.02 0.70 -5.82
C TRP A 61 8.27 0.07 -6.43
N LEU A 62 9.45 0.65 -6.18
CA LEU A 62 10.73 0.08 -6.63
C LEU A 62 10.96 -1.32 -6.06
N TYR A 63 10.66 -1.55 -4.77
CA TYR A 63 10.74 -2.88 -4.18
C TYR A 63 9.72 -3.85 -4.77
N GLY A 64 8.47 -3.41 -5.00
CA GLY A 64 7.45 -4.22 -5.68
C GLY A 64 7.86 -4.61 -7.10
N ALA A 65 8.42 -3.68 -7.88
CA ALA A 65 8.92 -3.94 -9.21
C ALA A 65 10.10 -4.92 -9.20
N GLN A 66 11.06 -4.73 -8.28
CA GLN A 66 12.19 -5.65 -8.13
C GLN A 66 11.74 -7.05 -7.72
N GLN A 67 10.69 -7.15 -6.90
CA GLN A 67 10.09 -8.44 -6.54
C GLN A 67 9.57 -9.18 -7.79
N LEU A 68 8.90 -8.49 -8.70
CA LEU A 68 8.47 -9.09 -9.98
C LEU A 68 9.67 -9.46 -10.85
N ASN A 69 10.69 -8.62 -10.92
CA ASN A 69 11.90 -8.88 -11.72
C ASN A 69 12.67 -10.11 -11.23
N ASN A 70 12.69 -10.35 -9.91
CA ASN A 70 13.33 -11.50 -9.29
C ASN A 70 12.50 -12.79 -9.39
N ASN A 71 11.21 -12.71 -9.72
CA ASN A 71 10.30 -13.85 -9.66
C ASN A 71 9.38 -13.93 -10.89
N ALA A 72 9.81 -14.69 -11.90
CA ALA A 72 9.05 -14.89 -13.14
C ALA A 72 7.65 -15.50 -12.90
N THR A 73 7.50 -16.39 -11.91
CA THR A 73 6.20 -16.97 -11.55
C THR A 73 5.26 -15.90 -11.01
N LEU A 74 5.72 -15.04 -10.10
CA LEU A 74 4.93 -13.93 -9.60
C LEU A 74 4.61 -12.93 -10.72
N LYS A 75 5.58 -12.59 -11.57
CA LYS A 75 5.42 -11.69 -12.73
C LYS A 75 4.42 -12.22 -13.78
N SER A 76 4.20 -13.54 -13.84
CA SER A 76 3.13 -14.12 -14.67
C SER A 76 1.72 -14.03 -14.06
N LEU A 77 1.62 -13.77 -12.76
CA LEU A 77 0.35 -13.71 -12.02
C LEU A 77 -0.06 -12.27 -11.68
N VAL A 78 0.90 -11.35 -11.64
CA VAL A 78 0.71 -9.95 -11.25
C VAL A 78 0.95 -9.06 -12.46
N ASP A 79 -0.06 -8.27 -12.81
CA ASP A 79 0.07 -7.20 -13.78
C ASP A 79 0.95 -6.08 -13.19
N PRO A 80 2.11 -5.76 -13.79
CA PRO A 80 3.04 -4.78 -13.24
C PRO A 80 2.49 -3.34 -13.26
N GLU A 81 1.65 -2.97 -14.23
CA GLU A 81 0.96 -1.67 -14.22
C GLU A 81 -0.01 -1.61 -13.03
N ALA A 82 -0.76 -2.69 -12.80
CA ALA A 82 -1.69 -2.74 -11.68
C ALA A 82 -0.98 -2.66 -10.32
N GLN A 83 0.13 -3.38 -10.15
CA GLN A 83 0.94 -3.31 -8.93
C GLN A 83 1.53 -1.91 -8.74
N ALA A 84 2.04 -1.29 -9.81
CA ALA A 84 2.60 0.06 -9.75
C ALA A 84 1.57 1.09 -9.25
N ILE A 85 0.37 1.11 -9.84
CA ILE A 85 -0.69 2.03 -9.41
C ILE A 85 -1.16 1.73 -7.98
N THR A 86 -1.28 0.45 -7.63
CA THR A 86 -1.65 0.04 -6.27
C THR A 86 -0.66 0.60 -5.24
N ILE A 87 0.64 0.40 -5.47
CA ILE A 87 1.68 0.81 -4.52
C ILE A 87 1.89 2.33 -4.55
N LEU A 88 1.91 2.98 -5.70
CA LEU A 88 2.10 4.43 -5.77
C LEU A 88 0.99 5.19 -5.03
N LEU A 89 -0.25 4.69 -5.06
CA LEU A 89 -1.42 5.39 -4.51
C LEU A 89 -1.86 4.86 -3.13
N HIS A 90 -1.09 3.97 -2.51
CA HIS A 90 -1.52 3.25 -1.31
C HIS A 90 -1.73 4.15 -0.07
N ASP A 91 -1.06 5.30 -0.04
CA ASP A 91 -1.09 6.24 1.08
C ASP A 91 -1.53 7.65 0.65
N LEU A 92 -2.40 7.77 -0.35
CA LEU A 92 -2.98 9.09 -0.70
C LEU A 92 -3.70 9.75 0.48
N GLY A 93 -4.35 8.96 1.33
CA GLY A 93 -5.02 9.42 2.54
C GLY A 93 -4.09 9.89 3.66
N TRP A 94 -2.76 9.89 3.46
CA TRP A 94 -1.78 10.54 4.35
C TRP A 94 -1.61 12.02 4.05
N ASP A 95 -2.38 12.58 3.12
CA ASP A 95 -2.42 14.02 2.88
C ASP A 95 -3.05 14.72 4.10
N MET A 96 -2.19 15.35 4.90
CA MET A 96 -2.53 16.11 6.10
C MET A 96 -2.84 17.59 5.82
N SER A 97 -2.90 18.00 4.54
CA SER A 97 -3.23 19.38 4.19
C SER A 97 -4.68 19.72 4.58
N PRO A 98 -4.97 20.96 5.01
CA PRO A 98 -6.32 21.36 5.43
C PRO A 98 -7.40 21.16 4.36
N ASP A 99 -7.02 21.30 3.08
CA ASP A 99 -7.90 21.19 1.91
C ASP A 99 -7.67 19.87 1.14
N SER A 100 -7.18 18.83 1.84
CA SER A 100 -6.89 17.53 1.25
C SER A 100 -8.07 16.98 0.44
N ALA A 101 -7.80 16.60 -0.80
CA ALA A 101 -8.78 15.92 -1.67
C ALA A 101 -8.87 14.41 -1.38
N TRP A 102 -7.99 13.90 -0.51
CA TRP A 102 -7.77 12.46 -0.32
C TRP A 102 -8.17 11.99 1.06
N THR A 103 -8.23 12.88 2.05
CA THR A 103 -8.49 12.54 3.45
C THR A 103 -9.86 13.03 3.88
N THR A 104 -10.69 12.11 4.39
CA THR A 104 -12.03 12.41 4.90
C THR A 104 -12.08 12.34 6.42
N LYS A 105 -13.19 12.72 7.07
CA LYS A 105 -13.39 12.47 8.51
C LYS A 105 -14.13 11.15 8.78
N GLU A 106 -14.71 10.57 7.75
CA GLU A 106 -15.66 9.47 7.82
C GLU A 106 -14.99 8.10 7.74
N PHE A 107 -13.88 7.98 7.02
CA PHE A 107 -13.23 6.69 6.76
C PHE A 107 -11.82 6.62 7.35
N ARG A 108 -11.32 5.44 7.69
CA ARG A 108 -9.88 5.26 7.98
C ARG A 108 -9.03 5.53 6.74
N PHE A 109 -7.76 5.88 6.93
CA PHE A 109 -6.89 6.32 5.84
C PHE A 109 -6.69 5.27 4.73
N GLU A 110 -6.76 3.98 5.06
CA GLU A 110 -6.65 2.90 4.06
C GLU A 110 -7.83 2.93 3.08
N ILE A 111 -9.02 3.29 3.57
CA ILE A 111 -10.24 3.38 2.75
C ILE A 111 -10.25 4.67 1.94
N ASP A 112 -9.82 5.78 2.54
CA ASP A 112 -9.58 7.05 1.86
C ASP A 112 -8.64 6.86 0.66
N SER A 113 -7.48 6.23 0.89
CA SER A 113 -6.48 5.94 -0.15
C SER A 113 -7.02 5.00 -1.22
N ALA A 114 -7.71 3.93 -0.83
CA ALA A 114 -8.28 2.98 -1.77
C ALA A 114 -9.37 3.63 -2.66
N ASN A 115 -10.22 4.48 -2.08
CA ASN A 115 -11.22 5.24 -2.82
C ASN A 115 -10.58 6.26 -3.78
N GLY A 116 -9.54 6.97 -3.32
CA GLY A 116 -8.74 7.87 -4.16
C GLY A 116 -8.13 7.16 -5.36
N ALA A 117 -7.46 6.02 -5.14
CA ALA A 117 -6.88 5.20 -6.20
C ALA A 117 -7.93 4.67 -7.19
N ARG A 118 -9.08 4.20 -6.68
CA ARG A 118 -10.21 3.77 -7.53
C ARG A 118 -10.72 4.91 -8.40
N SER A 119 -10.93 6.08 -7.82
CA SER A 119 -11.37 7.28 -8.54
C SER A 119 -10.36 7.68 -9.62
N PHE A 120 -9.07 7.70 -9.28
CA PHE A 120 -7.98 7.99 -10.22
C PHE A 120 -8.04 7.06 -11.44
N VAL A 121 -8.07 5.73 -11.22
CA VAL A 121 -8.11 4.74 -12.31
C VAL A 121 -9.37 4.85 -13.15
N GLN A 122 -10.54 5.03 -12.53
CA GLN A 122 -11.82 5.10 -13.27
C GLN A 122 -11.94 6.36 -14.13
N ASN A 123 -11.33 7.46 -13.69
CA ASN A 123 -11.35 8.73 -14.43
C ASN A 123 -10.21 8.84 -15.46
N HIS A 124 -9.12 8.10 -15.28
CA HIS A 124 -8.00 8.09 -16.21
C HIS A 124 -8.34 7.38 -17.55
N PRO A 125 -8.01 7.95 -18.73
CA PRO A 125 -8.31 7.34 -20.03
C PRO A 125 -7.80 5.89 -20.17
N ASP A 126 -6.57 5.63 -19.73
CA ASP A 126 -5.99 4.29 -19.76
C ASP A 126 -6.56 3.34 -18.70
N GLY A 127 -6.95 3.89 -17.54
CA GLY A 127 -7.50 3.10 -16.44
C GLY A 127 -8.91 2.57 -16.73
N LYS A 128 -9.66 3.21 -17.63
CA LYS A 128 -10.95 2.71 -18.15
C LYS A 128 -10.85 1.36 -18.86
N ARG A 129 -9.64 0.92 -19.26
CA ARG A 129 -9.40 -0.41 -19.85
C ARG A 129 -9.30 -1.52 -18.79
N TRP A 130 -9.18 -1.16 -17.52
CA TRP A 130 -9.09 -2.14 -16.45
C TRP A 130 -10.44 -2.84 -16.23
N SER A 131 -10.38 -4.15 -15.98
CA SER A 131 -11.57 -4.90 -15.57
C SER A 131 -12.00 -4.46 -14.17
N LYS A 132 -13.30 -4.59 -13.87
CA LYS A 132 -13.84 -4.32 -12.52
C LYS A 132 -13.11 -5.13 -11.44
N ALA A 133 -12.75 -6.38 -11.75
CA ALA A 133 -12.01 -7.25 -10.85
C ALA A 133 -10.60 -6.70 -10.55
N LYS A 134 -9.87 -6.20 -11.56
CA LYS A 134 -8.55 -5.60 -11.37
C LYS A 134 -8.62 -4.34 -10.49
N VAL A 135 -9.61 -3.48 -10.73
CA VAL A 135 -9.84 -2.28 -9.90
C VAL A 135 -10.20 -2.67 -8.46
N GLN A 136 -11.02 -3.71 -8.27
CA GLN A 136 -11.37 -4.20 -6.92
C GLN A 136 -10.15 -4.78 -6.20
N GLN A 137 -9.29 -5.54 -6.87
CA GLN A 137 -8.07 -6.08 -6.27
C GLN A 137 -7.08 -4.98 -5.87
N MET A 138 -6.90 -3.95 -6.69
CA MET A 138 -6.13 -2.76 -6.29
C MET A 138 -6.72 -2.11 -5.04
N TRP A 139 -8.05 -1.91 -5.02
CA TRP A 139 -8.73 -1.32 -3.86
C TRP A 139 -8.55 -2.21 -2.61
N ASP A 140 -8.69 -3.52 -2.73
CA ASP A 140 -8.51 -4.48 -1.62
C ASP A 140 -7.08 -4.45 -1.07
N ALA A 141 -6.07 -4.33 -1.95
CA ALA A 141 -4.67 -4.24 -1.56
C ALA A 141 -4.42 -3.02 -0.67
N ILE A 142 -4.92 -1.86 -1.09
CA ILE A 142 -4.76 -0.62 -0.34
C ILE A 142 -5.57 -0.68 0.97
N ALA A 143 -6.83 -1.12 0.91
CA ALA A 143 -7.71 -1.22 2.07
C ALA A 143 -7.24 -2.22 3.14
N LEU A 144 -6.43 -3.22 2.77
CA LEU A 144 -5.92 -4.29 3.63
C LEU A 144 -4.43 -4.15 3.95
N GLN A 145 -3.77 -3.06 3.60
CA GLN A 145 -2.31 -2.94 3.72
C GLN A 145 -1.76 -3.06 5.15
N GLY A 146 -2.57 -2.72 6.17
CA GLY A 146 -2.26 -2.94 7.58
C GLY A 146 -2.67 -4.33 8.11
N ALA A 147 -3.40 -5.13 7.33
CA ALA A 147 -3.99 -6.40 7.74
C ALA A 147 -3.30 -7.61 7.08
N TYR A 148 -1.97 -7.74 7.29
CA TYR A 148 -1.12 -8.74 6.63
C TYR A 148 -1.65 -10.18 6.72
N SER A 149 -2.20 -10.59 7.87
CA SER A 149 -2.72 -11.95 8.08
C SER A 149 -3.94 -12.25 7.21
N LEU A 150 -4.73 -11.24 6.83
CA LEU A 150 -5.84 -11.39 5.90
C LEU A 150 -5.35 -11.28 4.46
N ALA A 151 -4.51 -10.29 4.18
CA ALA A 151 -3.96 -10.03 2.85
C ALA A 151 -3.17 -11.22 2.27
N ALA A 152 -2.48 -11.99 3.11
CA ALA A 152 -1.73 -13.17 2.69
C ALA A 152 -2.61 -14.30 2.10
N HIS A 153 -3.93 -14.23 2.27
CA HIS A 153 -4.90 -15.18 1.71
C HIS A 153 -5.69 -14.61 0.52
N LYS A 154 -5.31 -13.41 0.03
CA LYS A 154 -5.92 -12.74 -1.12
C LYS A 154 -5.14 -13.00 -2.41
N GLU A 155 -5.62 -12.43 -3.51
CA GLU A 155 -5.08 -12.65 -4.85
C GLU A 155 -3.63 -12.14 -4.98
N PRO A 156 -2.84 -12.67 -5.94
CA PRO A 156 -1.43 -12.33 -6.09
C PRO A 156 -1.15 -10.82 -6.21
N LEU A 157 -2.02 -10.05 -6.87
CA LEU A 157 -1.90 -8.59 -6.94
C LEU A 157 -2.00 -7.94 -5.54
N VAL A 158 -2.91 -8.43 -4.70
CA VAL A 158 -3.14 -7.91 -3.34
C VAL A 158 -1.91 -8.18 -2.49
N TRP A 159 -1.52 -9.45 -2.38
CA TRP A 159 -0.41 -9.83 -1.50
C TRP A 159 0.93 -9.32 -2.02
N GLY A 160 1.18 -9.39 -3.32
CA GLY A 160 2.42 -8.89 -3.94
C GLY A 160 2.60 -7.38 -3.80
N SER A 161 1.52 -6.59 -3.84
CA SER A 161 1.62 -5.14 -3.62
C SER A 161 1.98 -4.81 -2.16
N ILE A 162 1.32 -5.49 -1.21
CA ILE A 162 1.57 -5.30 0.23
C ILE A 162 2.98 -5.76 0.61
N GLN A 163 3.50 -6.81 -0.02
CA GLN A 163 4.88 -7.23 0.16
C GLN A 163 5.87 -6.13 -0.26
N GLY A 164 5.67 -5.51 -1.42
CA GLY A 164 6.49 -4.38 -1.88
C GLY A 164 6.48 -3.20 -0.90
N ILE A 165 5.29 -2.82 -0.41
CA ILE A 165 5.13 -1.77 0.62
C ILE A 165 5.86 -2.15 1.91
N ALA A 166 5.73 -3.40 2.36
CA ALA A 166 6.30 -3.86 3.60
C ALA A 166 7.85 -3.89 3.61
N VAL A 167 8.51 -3.97 2.45
CA VAL A 167 9.99 -3.94 2.39
C VAL A 167 10.53 -2.64 2.97
N ASP A 168 9.85 -1.50 2.76
CA ASP A 168 10.35 -0.21 3.24
C ASP A 168 10.39 -0.10 4.77
N TYR A 169 9.55 -0.89 5.46
CA TYR A 169 9.54 -1.00 6.92
C TYR A 169 10.31 -2.21 7.47
N ARG A 170 10.44 -3.30 6.68
CA ARG A 170 11.07 -4.56 7.12
C ARG A 170 12.55 -4.67 6.74
N GLY A 171 13.01 -3.85 5.79
CA GLY A 171 14.38 -3.88 5.28
C GLY A 171 14.67 -5.06 4.37
N ALA A 172 15.95 -5.35 4.18
CA ALA A 172 16.43 -6.42 3.31
C ALA A 172 16.17 -7.83 3.88
N GLY A 173 16.23 -8.85 3.02
CA GLY A 173 16.12 -10.26 3.38
C GLY A 173 14.68 -10.79 3.39
N VAL A 174 13.69 -9.95 3.08
CA VAL A 174 12.28 -10.34 2.94
C VAL A 174 11.84 -10.24 1.48
N PHE A 175 10.87 -11.08 1.11
CA PHE A 175 10.17 -11.05 -0.20
C PHE A 175 11.08 -11.05 -1.44
N GLY A 176 12.31 -11.58 -1.31
CA GLY A 176 13.25 -11.66 -2.42
C GLY A 176 14.03 -10.37 -2.69
N ILE A 177 14.04 -9.41 -1.75
CA ILE A 177 14.82 -8.18 -1.83
C ILE A 177 16.08 -8.32 -0.95
N ASN A 178 17.25 -8.05 -1.53
CA ASN A 178 18.54 -8.12 -0.82
C ASN A 178 19.05 -6.72 -0.43
N GLN A 179 20.12 -6.67 0.37
CA GLN A 179 20.66 -5.40 0.89
C GLN A 179 21.15 -4.47 -0.22
N THR A 180 21.75 -5.01 -1.29
CA THR A 180 22.22 -4.21 -2.43
C THR A 180 21.09 -3.41 -3.09
N ILE A 181 19.90 -4.03 -3.25
CA ILE A 181 18.73 -3.33 -3.78
C ILE A 181 18.26 -2.23 -2.81
N VAL A 182 18.21 -2.53 -1.51
CA VAL A 182 17.81 -1.53 -0.49
C VAL A 182 18.77 -0.34 -0.51
N ASP A 183 20.09 -0.58 -0.53
CA ASP A 183 21.10 0.47 -0.55
C ASP A 183 21.00 1.33 -1.82
N GLN A 184 20.76 0.71 -2.99
CA GLN A 184 20.55 1.42 -4.25
C GLN A 184 19.32 2.34 -4.21
N VAL A 185 18.20 1.83 -3.70
CA VAL A 185 16.95 2.58 -3.61
C VAL A 185 17.06 3.73 -2.60
N VAL A 186 17.66 3.49 -1.43
CA VAL A 186 17.83 4.50 -0.38
C VAL A 186 18.84 5.58 -0.78
N ALA A 187 19.85 5.25 -1.60
CA ALA A 187 20.80 6.25 -2.11
C ALA A 187 20.12 7.34 -2.96
N GLU A 188 19.10 6.97 -3.74
CA GLU A 188 18.33 7.91 -4.58
C GLU A 188 17.15 8.52 -3.82
N PHE A 189 16.53 7.76 -2.91
CA PHE A 189 15.37 8.18 -2.12
C PHE A 189 15.62 7.93 -0.62
N PRO A 190 16.35 8.83 0.07
CA PRO A 190 16.66 8.67 1.50
C PRO A 190 15.42 8.39 2.35
N ASN A 191 15.57 7.50 3.35
CA ASN A 191 14.46 7.01 4.19
C ASN A 191 14.63 7.32 5.68
N ASP A 192 15.58 8.18 6.04
CA ASP A 192 15.88 8.62 7.41
C ASP A 192 14.70 9.34 8.07
N ASP A 193 13.81 9.92 7.27
CA ASP A 193 12.59 10.60 7.70
C ASP A 193 11.35 9.69 7.78
N LEU A 194 11.42 8.44 7.31
CA LEU A 194 10.26 7.57 7.20
C LEU A 194 9.60 7.30 8.56
N LEU A 195 10.38 6.82 9.54
CA LEU A 195 9.85 6.47 10.86
C LEU A 195 9.23 7.69 11.57
N TYR A 196 9.90 8.83 11.47
CA TYR A 196 9.38 10.09 12.00
C TYR A 196 8.06 10.44 11.30
N GLY A 197 8.05 10.46 9.97
CA GLY A 197 6.88 10.79 9.17
C GLY A 197 5.69 9.88 9.44
N THR A 198 5.89 8.56 9.52
CA THR A 198 4.85 7.59 9.91
C THR A 198 4.27 7.91 11.29
N ASN A 199 5.12 8.21 12.27
CA ASN A 199 4.66 8.58 13.61
C ASN A 199 3.86 9.88 13.60
N GLU A 200 4.33 10.92 12.91
CA GLU A 200 3.59 12.18 12.78
C GLU A 200 2.24 11.98 12.10
N THR A 201 2.17 11.24 11.00
CA THR A 201 0.92 10.98 10.29
C THR A 201 -0.08 10.24 11.18
N PHE A 202 0.34 9.20 11.90
CA PHE A 202 -0.58 8.40 12.71
C PHE A 202 -1.04 9.11 13.96
N LYS A 203 -0.17 9.91 14.61
CA LYS A 203 -0.60 10.85 15.66
C LYS A 203 -1.64 11.82 15.12
N TRP A 204 -1.38 12.41 13.96
CA TRP A 204 -2.31 13.35 13.34
C TRP A 204 -3.68 12.71 13.06
N PHE A 205 -3.75 11.47 12.57
CA PHE A 205 -5.05 10.80 12.41
C PHE A 205 -5.79 10.64 13.74
N CYS A 206 -5.07 10.25 14.80
CA CYS A 206 -5.64 10.11 16.14
C CYS A 206 -6.12 11.43 16.73
N GLU A 207 -5.51 12.57 16.37
CA GLU A 207 -5.97 13.91 16.78
C GLU A 207 -7.11 14.43 15.91
N TYR A 208 -7.01 14.25 14.60
CA TYR A 208 -7.89 14.88 13.61
C TYR A 208 -9.22 14.13 13.41
N LYS A 209 -9.19 12.80 13.49
CA LYS A 209 -10.32 11.88 13.19
C LYS A 209 -10.28 10.60 14.05
N PRO A 210 -10.22 10.73 15.40
CA PRO A 210 -10.05 9.59 16.33
C PRO A 210 -11.08 8.47 16.16
N GLU A 211 -12.32 8.80 15.81
CA GLU A 211 -13.39 7.80 15.58
C GLU A 211 -13.04 6.79 14.48
N THR A 212 -12.14 7.15 13.55
CA THR A 212 -11.69 6.25 12.48
C THR A 212 -10.47 5.41 12.85
N THR A 213 -9.86 5.67 14.02
CA THR A 213 -8.65 4.97 14.47
C THR A 213 -8.93 3.92 15.54
N TYR A 214 -10.03 4.00 16.28
CA TYR A 214 -10.44 2.97 17.25
C TYR A 214 -10.61 1.59 16.61
N ASP A 215 -10.23 0.53 17.34
CA ASP A 215 -10.23 -0.87 16.87
C ASP A 215 -9.38 -1.14 15.61
N THR A 216 -8.54 -0.19 15.23
CA THR A 216 -7.55 -0.37 14.15
C THR A 216 -6.15 -0.50 14.73
N TRP A 217 -5.20 -0.91 13.89
CA TRP A 217 -3.79 -0.95 14.28
C TRP A 217 -3.19 0.44 14.54
N VAL A 218 -3.82 1.52 14.02
CA VAL A 218 -3.41 2.92 14.26
C VAL A 218 -3.75 3.37 15.68
N GLU A 219 -4.72 2.74 16.36
CA GLU A 219 -5.10 3.08 17.74
C GLU A 219 -3.90 3.07 18.71
N GLY A 220 -2.93 2.19 18.45
CA GLY A 220 -1.71 2.11 19.25
C GLY A 220 -0.91 3.41 19.26
N TRP A 221 -0.90 4.17 18.16
CA TRP A 221 -0.24 5.46 18.08
C TRP A 221 -0.97 6.53 18.90
N GLY A 222 -2.30 6.56 18.84
CA GLY A 222 -3.10 7.45 19.68
C GLY A 222 -2.83 7.20 21.16
N THR A 223 -2.93 5.94 21.57
CA THR A 223 -2.71 5.53 22.98
C THR A 223 -1.29 5.84 23.46
N TYR A 224 -0.28 5.70 22.60
CA TYR A 224 1.12 5.85 22.99
C TYR A 224 1.63 7.30 22.92
N PHE A 225 1.17 8.08 21.94
CA PHE A 225 1.76 9.38 21.62
C PHE A 225 0.83 10.59 21.79
N VAL A 226 -0.49 10.42 21.77
CA VAL A 226 -1.44 11.55 21.76
C VAL A 226 -2.02 11.78 23.15
N GLU A 227 -1.75 12.95 23.73
CA GLU A 227 -2.27 13.32 25.04
C GLU A 227 -3.80 13.40 25.01
N GLY A 228 -4.46 12.72 25.95
CA GLY A 228 -5.92 12.72 26.05
C GLY A 228 -6.64 11.81 25.05
N TYR A 229 -5.93 11.06 24.20
CA TYR A 229 -6.53 10.01 23.39
C TYR A 229 -7.03 8.86 24.28
N ASP A 230 -8.34 8.59 24.26
CA ASP A 230 -8.96 7.53 25.04
C ASP A 230 -9.87 6.67 24.16
N ALA A 231 -9.45 5.43 23.91
CA ALA A 231 -10.24 4.46 23.17
C ALA A 231 -11.30 3.74 24.02
N THR A 232 -11.32 3.98 25.34
CA THR A 232 -12.27 3.34 26.26
C THR A 232 -13.70 3.75 25.90
N GLY A 233 -14.58 2.78 25.70
CA GLY A 233 -15.97 3.02 25.31
C GLY A 233 -16.20 3.04 23.80
N HIS A 234 -15.14 3.15 22.99
CA HIS A 234 -15.24 3.20 21.53
C HIS A 234 -14.95 1.85 20.85
N ARG A 235 -14.17 0.98 21.51
CA ARG A 235 -13.81 -0.35 21.00
C ARG A 235 -15.00 -1.31 20.96
N GLN A 236 -14.97 -2.29 20.07
CA GLN A 236 -16.00 -3.35 19.98
C GLN A 236 -16.19 -4.09 21.30
N VAL A 237 -15.13 -4.34 22.06
CA VAL A 237 -15.24 -5.00 23.36
C VAL A 237 -16.06 -4.18 24.36
N ASP A 238 -15.96 -2.84 24.30
CA ASP A 238 -16.73 -1.95 25.17
C ASP A 238 -18.17 -1.88 24.71
N GLN A 239 -18.40 -1.80 23.39
CA GLN A 239 -19.73 -1.86 22.80
C GLN A 239 -20.45 -3.17 23.18
N PHE A 240 -19.76 -4.31 23.09
CA PHE A 240 -20.34 -5.61 23.45
C PHE A 240 -20.73 -5.69 24.93
N ARG A 241 -19.94 -5.08 25.83
CA ARG A 241 -20.26 -5.01 27.27
C ARG A 241 -21.49 -4.16 27.60
N THR A 242 -21.92 -3.28 26.69
CA THR A 242 -23.18 -2.52 26.87
C THR A 242 -24.41 -3.30 26.42
N VAL A 243 -24.21 -4.33 25.59
CA VAL A 243 -25.30 -5.13 25.00
C VAL A 243 -25.53 -6.45 25.76
N PHE A 244 -24.45 -7.09 26.23
CA PHE A 244 -24.47 -8.37 26.94
C PHE A 244 -24.12 -8.20 28.43
#